data_AF-A0A2E6ZYD4-F1
#
_entry.id   AF-A0A2E6ZYD4-F1
#
_cell.length_a   1.000
_cell.length_b   1.000
_cell.length_c   1.000
_cell.angle_alpha   90.00
_cell.angle_beta   90.00
_cell.angle_gamma   90.00
#
_symmetry.space_group_name_H-M   'P 1'
#
loop_
_entity.id
_entity.type
_entity.pdbx_description
1 polymer ?
#
loop_
_entity_poly.entity_id
_entity_poly.type
_entity_poly.pdbx_seq_one_letter_code
_entity_poly.pdbx_strand_id
1 'polypeptide(L)'
;SSFANTELRALGPIRGREAVVAATFIGLIIFWVISAWVDGLSPTLVAFVGLTVLFITGALDWGSALDERSAWDVFVWYGGLLTMGGVLNDTGVATIFATWFGSWFFATSWVVVFLVTLVVYFYTHYFFASTTVHALAMYPPFLAMLVGLGAPAPVVVYSLVFVNNLMAGLTHYGTTTSPIIFVEGYVSLHDWWRVGFYASVGNLAIWLPVGMLWWKVLGLW
;
A
#
# COMPACT_ATOMS: atom_id res chain seq x y z
N SER A 1 3.73 28.42 -20.33
CA SER A 1 3.94 29.36 -19.20
C SER A 1 3.01 30.58 -19.26
N SER A 2 2.71 31.17 -20.42
CA SER A 2 1.76 32.30 -20.54
C SER A 2 0.35 31.99 -20.02
N PHE A 3 -0.22 30.83 -20.36
CA PHE A 3 -1.55 30.42 -19.88
C PHE A 3 -1.65 30.37 -18.34
N ALA A 4 -0.71 29.68 -17.68
CA ALA A 4 -0.68 29.59 -16.21
C ALA A 4 -0.55 30.96 -15.55
N ASN A 5 0.27 31.88 -16.10
CA ASN A 5 0.40 33.23 -15.56
C ASN A 5 -0.88 34.07 -15.73
N THR A 6 -1.63 33.85 -16.81
CA THR A 6 -2.92 34.52 -17.03
C THR A 6 -3.97 34.02 -16.03
N GLU A 7 -4.10 32.71 -15.86
CA GLU A 7 -5.04 32.11 -14.89
C GLU A 7 -4.69 32.48 -13.44
N LEU A 8 -3.40 32.46 -13.07
CA LEU A 8 -2.95 32.90 -11.73
C LEU A 8 -3.30 34.36 -11.44
N ARG A 9 -3.18 35.24 -12.44
CA ARG A 9 -3.58 36.65 -12.29
C ARG A 9 -5.10 36.79 -12.17
N ALA A 10 -5.87 35.93 -12.84
CA ALA A 10 -7.33 35.91 -12.76
C ALA A 10 -7.83 35.41 -11.38
N LEU A 11 -7.17 34.40 -10.80
CA LEU A 11 -7.47 33.88 -9.46
C LEU A 11 -7.20 34.91 -8.35
N GLY A 12 -6.14 35.73 -8.50
CA GLY A 12 -5.77 36.73 -7.52
C GLY A 12 -5.05 36.15 -6.28
N PRO A 13 -4.81 36.96 -5.24
CA PRO A 13 -4.08 36.52 -4.05
C PRO A 13 -4.91 35.60 -3.16
N ILE A 14 -4.26 34.59 -2.56
CA ILE A 14 -4.86 33.66 -1.58
C ILE A 14 -5.49 34.44 -0.43
N ARG A 15 -6.80 34.25 -0.20
CA ARG A 15 -7.55 34.96 0.86
C ARG A 15 -8.62 34.09 1.51
N GLY A 16 -8.95 34.42 2.76
CA GLY A 16 -10.07 33.82 3.49
C GLY A 16 -9.94 32.30 3.62
N ARG A 17 -10.91 31.56 3.09
CA ARG A 17 -10.99 30.09 3.16
C ARG A 17 -9.77 29.40 2.53
N GLU A 18 -9.27 29.92 1.42
CA GLU A 18 -8.10 29.33 0.73
C GLU A 18 -6.84 29.36 1.63
N ALA A 19 -6.64 30.45 2.37
CA ALA A 19 -5.54 30.58 3.31
C ALA A 19 -5.66 29.58 4.47
N VAL A 20 -6.88 29.36 4.96
CA VAL A 20 -7.16 28.39 6.03
C VAL A 20 -6.90 26.96 5.56
N VAL A 21 -7.37 26.59 4.36
CA VAL A 21 -7.12 25.27 3.77
C VAL A 21 -5.62 25.05 3.58
N ALA A 22 -4.90 26.03 3.02
CA ALA A 22 -3.46 25.94 2.81
C ALA A 22 -2.69 25.82 4.13
N ALA A 23 -3.04 26.62 5.13
CA ALA A 23 -2.41 26.55 6.46
C ALA A 23 -2.69 25.19 7.14
N THR A 24 -3.92 24.67 7.02
CA THR A 24 -4.29 23.37 7.57
C THR A 24 -3.51 22.25 6.87
N PHE A 25 -3.40 22.30 5.54
CA PHE A 25 -2.62 21.32 4.77
C PHE A 25 -1.14 21.30 5.17
N ILE A 26 -0.51 22.47 5.27
CA ILE A 26 0.89 22.58 5.73
C ILE A 26 1.03 22.06 7.17
N GLY A 27 0.10 22.43 8.05
CA GLY A 27 0.07 21.95 9.44
C GLY A 27 -0.06 20.43 9.53
N LEU A 28 -0.93 19.82 8.72
CA LEU A 28 -1.09 18.37 8.62
C LEU A 28 0.21 17.68 8.21
N ILE A 29 0.94 18.22 7.24
CA ILE A 29 2.25 17.67 6.83
C ILE A 29 3.25 17.74 7.98
N ILE A 30 3.34 18.89 8.66
CA ILE A 30 4.24 19.06 9.81
C ILE A 30 3.89 18.08 10.92
N PHE A 31 2.61 17.97 11.30
CA PHE A 31 2.17 17.05 12.33
C PHE A 31 2.34 15.59 11.93
N TRP A 32 2.16 15.26 10.65
CA TRP A 32 2.40 13.91 10.16
C TRP A 32 3.87 13.53 10.25
N VAL A 33 4.78 14.45 9.92
CA VAL A 33 6.21 14.26 10.11
C VAL A 33 6.50 14.08 11.61
N ILE A 34 6.00 14.99 12.47
CA ILE A 34 6.18 14.92 13.94
C ILE A 34 5.63 13.63 14.55
N SER A 35 4.58 13.04 13.97
CA SER A 35 3.94 11.80 14.44
C SER A 35 4.90 10.62 14.55
N ALA A 36 6.01 10.64 13.79
CA ALA A 36 7.03 9.60 13.86
C ALA A 36 7.90 9.65 15.14
N TRP A 37 7.92 10.77 15.86
CA TRP A 37 8.76 10.96 17.06
C TRP A 37 7.97 11.21 18.35
N VAL A 38 6.65 11.32 18.27
CA VAL A 38 5.78 11.61 19.43
C VAL A 38 4.83 10.44 19.65
N ASP A 39 5.06 9.70 20.73
CA ASP A 39 4.19 8.60 21.13
C ASP A 39 2.76 9.09 21.37
N GLY A 40 1.78 8.41 20.75
CA GLY A 40 0.36 8.72 20.84
C GLY A 40 -0.18 9.64 19.73
N LEU A 41 0.68 10.29 18.95
CA LEU A 41 0.25 11.05 17.77
C LEU A 41 0.13 10.09 16.57
N SER A 42 -1.04 9.50 16.34
CA SER A 42 -1.25 8.66 15.16
C SER A 42 -1.54 9.50 13.90
N PRO A 43 -1.16 9.05 12.69
CA PRO A 43 -1.55 9.72 11.44
C PRO A 43 -3.06 9.94 11.32
N THR A 44 -3.86 8.98 11.82
CA THR A 44 -5.32 9.09 11.89
C THR A 44 -5.77 10.25 12.77
N LEU A 45 -5.17 10.39 13.96
CA LEU A 45 -5.46 11.52 14.85
C LEU A 45 -5.10 12.86 14.19
N VAL A 46 -3.93 12.94 13.54
CA VAL A 46 -3.51 14.14 12.81
C VAL A 46 -4.54 14.52 11.74
N ALA A 47 -5.03 13.56 10.96
CA ALA A 47 -6.08 13.80 9.96
C ALA A 47 -7.38 14.34 10.57
N PHE A 48 -7.84 13.76 11.69
CA PHE A 48 -9.04 14.24 12.41
C PHE A 48 -8.86 15.64 13.00
N VAL A 49 -7.67 16.00 13.47
CA VAL A 49 -7.36 17.37 13.91
C VAL A 49 -7.50 18.34 12.75
N GLY A 50 -6.94 18.02 11.57
CA GLY A 50 -7.11 18.85 10.37
C GLY A 50 -8.57 19.01 9.98
N LEU A 51 -9.33 17.92 9.95
CA LEU A 51 -10.77 17.95 9.65
C LEU A 51 -11.53 18.84 10.65
N THR A 52 -11.20 18.75 11.94
CA THR A 52 -11.79 19.58 13.00
C THR A 52 -11.48 21.06 12.77
N VAL A 53 -10.24 21.40 12.41
CA VAL A 53 -9.85 22.78 12.08
C VAL A 53 -10.64 23.29 10.88
N LEU A 54 -10.80 22.49 9.82
CA LEU A 54 -11.57 22.88 8.64
C LEU A 54 -13.05 23.15 8.94
N PHE A 55 -13.66 22.35 9.82
CA PHE A 55 -15.04 22.57 10.26
C PHE A 55 -15.18 23.80 11.16
N ILE A 56 -14.32 23.96 12.18
CA ILE A 56 -14.40 25.11 13.12
C ILE A 56 -14.20 26.43 12.38
N THR A 57 -13.31 26.46 11.40
CA THR A 57 -13.02 27.66 10.60
C THR A 57 -14.07 27.94 9.53
N GLY A 58 -15.02 27.02 9.31
CA GLY A 58 -16.02 27.12 8.24
C GLY A 58 -15.42 27.07 6.83
N ALA A 59 -14.20 26.53 6.71
CA ALA A 59 -13.56 26.26 5.43
C ALA A 59 -14.15 25.01 4.76
N LEU A 60 -14.61 24.05 5.55
CA LEU A 60 -15.39 22.90 5.11
C LEU A 60 -16.79 22.97 5.72
N ASP A 61 -17.81 22.89 4.88
CA ASP A 61 -19.21 22.79 5.30
C ASP A 61 -19.61 21.32 5.50
N TRP A 62 -20.54 21.07 6.43
CA TRP A 62 -21.03 19.72 6.72
C TRP A 62 -21.73 19.08 5.52
N GLY A 63 -22.52 19.85 4.77
CA GLY A 63 -23.17 19.38 3.55
C GLY A 63 -22.14 18.97 2.50
N SER A 64 -21.11 19.80 2.29
CA SER A 64 -20.00 19.47 1.37
C SER A 64 -19.26 18.18 1.77
N ALA A 65 -19.08 17.93 3.08
CA ALA A 65 -18.46 16.69 3.56
C ALA A 65 -19.36 15.46 3.36
N LEU A 66 -20.69 15.59 3.49
CA LEU A 66 -21.64 14.52 3.20
C LEU A 66 -21.75 14.23 1.70
N ASP A 67 -21.62 15.26 0.86
CA ASP A 67 -21.70 15.13 -0.59
C ASP A 67 -20.42 14.56 -1.22
N GLU A 68 -19.32 14.41 -0.46
CA GLU A 68 -18.07 13.79 -0.90
C GLU A 68 -18.19 12.26 -1.04
N ARG A 69 -18.97 11.82 -2.02
CA ARG A 69 -19.33 10.40 -2.24
C ARG A 69 -18.12 9.50 -2.43
N SER A 70 -17.03 10.01 -3.01
CA SER A 70 -15.81 9.24 -3.24
C SER A 70 -15.19 8.77 -1.93
N ALA A 71 -15.12 9.64 -0.92
CA ALA A 71 -14.58 9.29 0.39
C ALA A 71 -15.44 8.24 1.11
N TRP A 72 -16.77 8.37 1.03
CA TRP A 72 -17.71 7.43 1.64
C TRP A 72 -17.69 6.06 0.98
N ASP A 73 -17.62 6.02 -0.36
CA ASP A 73 -17.51 4.78 -1.11
C ASP A 73 -16.27 3.99 -0.65
N VAL A 74 -15.09 4.63 -0.68
CA VAL A 74 -13.82 4.04 -0.21
C VAL A 74 -13.94 3.56 1.24
N PHE A 75 -14.51 4.35 2.14
CA PHE A 75 -14.66 3.96 3.55
C PHE A 75 -15.45 2.65 3.72
N VAL A 76 -16.57 2.51 3.00
CA VAL A 76 -17.46 1.34 3.13
C VAL A 76 -16.84 0.09 2.52
N TRP A 77 -16.39 0.12 1.26
CA TRP A 77 -15.88 -1.10 0.63
C TRP A 77 -14.50 -1.50 1.16
N TYR A 78 -13.64 -0.54 1.50
CA TYR A 78 -12.32 -0.85 2.05
C TYR A 78 -12.41 -1.52 3.43
N GLY A 79 -13.32 -1.06 4.28
CA GLY A 79 -13.60 -1.71 5.57
C GLY A 79 -14.01 -3.18 5.40
N GLY A 80 -14.93 -3.46 4.45
CA GLY A 80 -15.34 -4.82 4.13
C GLY A 80 -14.19 -5.71 3.64
N LEU A 81 -13.32 -5.18 2.77
CA LEU A 81 -12.15 -5.93 2.29
C LEU A 81 -11.14 -6.24 3.41
N LEU A 82 -10.89 -5.30 4.33
CA LEU A 82 -10.03 -5.54 5.49
C LEU A 82 -10.56 -6.68 6.36
N THR A 83 -11.88 -6.70 6.61
CA THR A 83 -12.51 -7.80 7.34
C THR A 83 -12.37 -9.12 6.60
N MET A 84 -12.58 -9.17 5.28
CA MET A 84 -12.40 -10.39 4.50
C MET A 84 -10.96 -10.91 4.53
N GLY A 85 -9.96 -10.03 4.47
CA GLY A 85 -8.55 -10.41 4.60
C GLY A 85 -8.23 -11.05 5.95
N GLY A 86 -8.76 -10.47 7.04
CA GLY A 86 -8.67 -11.05 8.38
C GLY A 86 -9.33 -12.42 8.46
N VAL A 87 -10.57 -12.55 7.97
CA VAL A 87 -11.29 -13.83 7.94
C VAL A 87 -10.55 -14.88 7.12
N LEU A 88 -9.92 -14.52 5.99
CA LEU A 88 -9.14 -15.46 5.17
C LEU A 88 -7.92 -16.01 5.92
N ASN A 89 -7.27 -15.19 6.74
CA ASN A 89 -6.21 -15.63 7.64
C ASN A 89 -6.76 -16.51 8.78
N ASP A 90 -7.81 -16.04 9.47
CA ASP A 90 -8.35 -16.68 10.68
C ASP A 90 -9.03 -18.02 10.39
N THR A 91 -9.63 -18.17 9.20
CA THR A 91 -10.18 -19.46 8.71
C THR A 91 -9.10 -20.45 8.30
N GLY A 92 -7.83 -20.04 8.26
CA GLY A 92 -6.69 -20.91 7.96
C GLY A 92 -6.52 -21.26 6.49
N VAL A 93 -7.34 -20.72 5.58
CA VAL A 93 -7.22 -20.96 4.13
C VAL A 93 -5.83 -20.57 3.63
N ALA A 94 -5.33 -19.41 4.09
CA ALA A 94 -3.99 -18.95 3.78
C ALA A 94 -2.89 -19.89 4.30
N THR A 95 -3.08 -20.44 5.51
CA THR A 95 -2.18 -21.43 6.11
C THR A 95 -2.19 -22.75 5.34
N ILE A 96 -3.37 -23.21 4.91
CA ILE A 96 -3.50 -24.41 4.07
C ILE A 96 -2.76 -24.19 2.74
N PHE A 97 -2.95 -23.04 2.11
CA PHE A 97 -2.27 -22.70 0.87
C PHE A 97 -0.75 -22.67 1.03
N ALA A 98 -0.24 -22.00 2.07
CA ALA A 98 1.20 -21.95 2.34
C ALA A 98 1.76 -23.35 2.65
N THR A 99 1.06 -24.16 3.44
CA THR A 99 1.50 -25.52 3.80
C THR A 99 1.52 -26.42 2.56
N TRP A 100 0.47 -26.38 1.74
CA TRP A 100 0.39 -27.11 0.48
C TRP A 100 1.51 -26.69 -0.48
N PHE A 101 1.76 -25.39 -0.61
CA PHE A 101 2.85 -24.86 -1.43
C PHE A 101 4.22 -25.31 -0.91
N GLY A 102 4.46 -25.23 0.40
CA GLY A 102 5.69 -25.67 1.04
C GLY A 102 5.93 -27.18 0.89
N SER A 103 4.87 -27.99 0.82
CA SER A 103 4.97 -29.45 0.65
C SER A 103 5.62 -29.88 -0.67
N TRP A 104 5.65 -28.99 -1.67
CA TRP A 104 6.31 -29.26 -2.96
C TRP A 104 7.85 -29.30 -2.86
N PHE A 105 8.42 -28.78 -1.78
CA PHE A 105 9.85 -28.51 -1.66
C PHE A 105 10.57 -29.37 -0.61
N PHE A 106 10.29 -30.68 -0.59
CA PHE A 106 10.98 -31.59 0.32
C PHE A 106 12.49 -31.65 0.03
N ALA A 107 13.32 -31.63 1.08
CA ALA A 107 14.78 -31.65 1.00
C ALA A 107 15.43 -30.59 0.08
N THR A 108 14.71 -29.49 -0.19
CA THR A 108 15.20 -28.38 -1.01
C THR A 108 15.85 -27.31 -0.13
N SER A 109 16.88 -26.63 -0.64
CA SER A 109 17.48 -25.50 0.08
C SER A 109 16.45 -24.41 0.37
N TRP A 110 16.44 -23.90 1.61
CA TRP A 110 15.55 -22.82 2.03
C TRP A 110 15.64 -21.60 1.11
N VAL A 111 16.82 -21.32 0.51
CA VAL A 111 17.03 -20.22 -0.43
C VAL A 111 16.14 -20.35 -1.67
N VAL A 112 16.03 -21.56 -2.21
CA VAL A 112 15.19 -21.82 -3.39
C VAL A 112 13.73 -21.66 -3.02
N VAL A 113 13.29 -22.28 -1.92
CA VAL A 113 11.90 -22.17 -1.44
C VAL A 113 11.52 -20.72 -1.18
N PHE A 114 12.43 -19.96 -0.55
CA PHE A 114 12.29 -18.55 -0.29
C PHE A 114 12.10 -17.73 -1.58
N LEU A 115 12.98 -17.88 -2.58
CA LEU A 115 12.87 -17.14 -3.83
C LEU A 115 11.57 -17.43 -4.58
N VAL A 116 11.18 -18.71 -4.67
CA VAL A 116 9.91 -19.07 -5.34
C VAL A 116 8.71 -18.54 -4.53
N THR A 117 8.78 -18.60 -3.20
CA THR A 117 7.74 -18.03 -2.32
C THR A 117 7.55 -16.55 -2.56
N LEU A 118 8.63 -15.76 -2.68
CA LEU A 118 8.52 -14.33 -2.96
C LEU A 118 7.85 -14.05 -4.31
N VAL A 119 8.14 -14.84 -5.34
CA VAL A 119 7.48 -14.73 -6.65
C VAL A 119 5.98 -15.06 -6.52
N VAL A 120 5.64 -16.15 -5.84
CA VAL A 120 4.24 -16.55 -5.64
C VAL A 120 3.49 -15.51 -4.83
N TYR A 121 4.05 -15.07 -3.70
CA TYR A 121 3.49 -14.02 -2.86
C TYR A 121 3.26 -12.72 -3.65
N PHE A 122 4.20 -12.34 -4.51
CA PHE A 122 4.02 -11.16 -5.37
C PHE A 122 2.84 -11.33 -6.34
N TYR A 123 2.75 -12.46 -7.04
CA TYR A 123 1.75 -12.67 -8.08
C TYR A 123 0.37 -13.08 -7.56
N THR A 124 0.25 -13.61 -6.34
CA THR A 124 -1.08 -13.84 -5.73
C THR A 124 -1.83 -12.53 -5.51
N HIS A 125 -1.16 -11.38 -5.55
CA HIS A 125 -1.81 -10.08 -5.45
C HIS A 125 -2.79 -9.78 -6.59
N TYR A 126 -2.71 -10.46 -7.73
CA TYR A 126 -3.77 -10.40 -8.75
C TYR A 126 -5.16 -10.78 -8.20
N PHE A 127 -5.22 -11.55 -7.11
CA PHE A 127 -6.46 -11.97 -6.45
C PHE A 127 -6.88 -11.05 -5.30
N PHE A 128 -6.16 -9.96 -5.04
CA PHE A 128 -6.44 -9.04 -3.94
C PHE A 128 -6.66 -7.61 -4.46
N ALA A 129 -7.61 -6.90 -3.87
CA ALA A 129 -7.89 -5.49 -4.15
C ALA A 129 -7.20 -4.50 -3.19
N SER A 130 -6.32 -4.99 -2.33
CA SER A 130 -5.55 -4.16 -1.42
C SER A 130 -4.27 -4.86 -1.00
N THR A 131 -3.16 -4.14 -1.01
CA THR A 131 -1.87 -4.60 -0.49
C THR A 131 -1.93 -4.84 1.01
N THR A 132 -2.73 -4.08 1.74
CA THR A 132 -2.97 -4.30 3.18
C THR A 132 -3.73 -5.61 3.41
N VAL A 133 -4.81 -5.85 2.65
CA VAL A 133 -5.62 -7.07 2.77
C VAL A 133 -4.80 -8.30 2.40
N HIS A 134 -4.01 -8.21 1.33
CA HIS A 134 -3.06 -9.24 0.96
C HIS A 134 -2.08 -9.54 2.10
N ALA A 135 -1.43 -8.50 2.66
CA ALA A 135 -0.48 -8.67 3.76
C ALA A 135 -1.14 -9.34 4.97
N LEU A 136 -2.32 -8.87 5.39
CA LEU A 136 -3.07 -9.46 6.51
C LEU A 136 -3.37 -10.94 6.29
N ALA A 137 -3.73 -11.32 5.06
CA ALA A 137 -4.07 -12.70 4.72
C ALA A 137 -2.85 -13.61 4.58
N MET A 138 -1.83 -13.18 3.84
CA MET A 138 -0.76 -14.04 3.33
C MET A 138 0.54 -13.90 4.10
N TYR A 139 0.83 -12.76 4.71
CA TYR A 139 2.13 -12.53 5.36
C TYR A 139 2.39 -13.49 6.52
N PRO A 140 1.49 -13.67 7.52
CA PRO A 140 1.75 -14.58 8.63
C PRO A 140 2.03 -16.04 8.24
N PRO A 141 1.23 -16.70 7.37
CA PRO A 141 1.46 -18.11 7.06
C PRO A 141 2.72 -18.33 6.23
N PHE A 142 3.05 -17.45 5.28
CA PHE A 142 4.29 -17.56 4.50
C PHE A 142 5.53 -17.28 5.34
N LEU A 143 5.46 -16.33 6.28
CA LEU A 143 6.52 -16.09 7.26
C LEU A 143 6.76 -17.34 8.11
N ALA A 144 5.71 -17.90 8.70
CA ALA A 144 5.80 -19.09 9.54
C ALA A 144 6.36 -20.30 8.77
N MET A 145 5.92 -20.51 7.53
CA MET A 145 6.41 -21.57 6.66
C MET A 145 7.92 -21.43 6.40
N LEU A 146 8.39 -20.25 5.98
CA LEU A 146 9.79 -20.05 5.61
C LEU A 146 10.73 -20.13 6.81
N VAL A 147 10.34 -19.55 7.96
CA VAL A 147 11.11 -19.66 9.20
C VAL A 147 11.13 -21.11 9.70
N GLY A 148 10.02 -21.84 9.59
CA GLY A 148 9.95 -23.27 9.93
C GLY A 148 10.87 -24.15 9.08
N LEU A 149 11.19 -23.73 7.85
CA LEU A 149 12.16 -24.39 6.96
C LEU A 149 13.62 -23.98 7.23
N GLY A 150 13.87 -23.15 8.25
CA GLY A 150 15.21 -22.71 8.65
C GLY A 150 15.72 -21.45 7.94
N ALA A 151 14.87 -20.73 7.20
CA ALA A 151 15.26 -19.44 6.65
C ALA A 151 15.46 -18.39 7.77
N PRO A 152 16.51 -17.55 7.73
CA PRO A 152 16.73 -16.52 8.74
C PRO A 152 15.56 -15.53 8.81
N ALA A 153 14.94 -15.41 9.99
CA ALA A 153 13.74 -14.62 10.19
C ALA A 153 13.85 -13.15 9.72
N PRO A 154 14.96 -12.42 9.95
CA PRO A 154 15.10 -11.05 9.46
C PRO A 154 14.98 -10.96 7.93
N VAL A 155 15.62 -11.88 7.20
CA VAL A 155 15.59 -11.91 5.72
C VAL A 155 14.16 -12.14 5.22
N VAL A 156 13.43 -13.07 5.85
CA VAL A 156 12.04 -13.37 5.50
C VAL A 156 11.13 -12.17 5.75
N VAL A 157 11.21 -11.57 6.94
CA VAL A 157 10.41 -10.41 7.33
C VAL A 157 10.60 -9.26 6.36
N TYR A 158 11.84 -8.82 6.16
CA TYR A 158 12.13 -7.66 5.30
C TYR A 158 11.72 -7.92 3.86
N SER A 159 12.00 -9.12 3.32
CA SER A 159 11.73 -9.40 1.92
C SER A 159 10.24 -9.51 1.62
N LEU A 160 9.45 -10.15 2.49
CA LEU A 160 8.00 -10.17 2.33
C LEU A 160 7.40 -8.76 2.41
N VAL A 161 7.87 -7.92 3.34
CA VAL A 161 7.42 -6.51 3.43
C VAL A 161 7.78 -5.72 2.18
N PHE A 162 9.00 -5.85 1.64
CA PHE A 162 9.38 -5.12 0.42
C PHE A 162 8.61 -5.60 -0.81
N VAL A 163 8.48 -6.92 -1.00
CA VAL A 163 7.72 -7.51 -2.10
C VAL A 163 6.24 -7.09 -2.05
N ASN A 164 5.65 -7.00 -0.85
CA ASN A 164 4.29 -6.48 -0.66
C ASN A 164 4.10 -5.03 -1.15
N ASN A 165 5.15 -4.21 -1.16
CA ASN A 165 5.06 -2.84 -1.67
C ASN A 165 5.24 -2.81 -3.20
N LEU A 166 6.12 -3.66 -3.74
CA LEU A 166 6.42 -3.69 -5.18
C LEU A 166 5.24 -4.16 -6.04
N MET A 167 4.30 -4.91 -5.47
CA MET A 167 3.12 -5.42 -6.19
C MET A 167 2.05 -4.35 -6.49
N ALA A 168 2.20 -3.13 -5.96
CA ALA A 168 1.27 -2.02 -6.14
C ALA A 168 1.01 -1.65 -7.61
N GLY A 169 1.94 -1.95 -8.52
CA GLY A 169 1.82 -1.65 -9.95
C GLY A 169 1.13 -2.72 -10.80
N LEU A 170 0.66 -3.83 -10.20
CA LEU A 170 0.18 -4.99 -10.96
C LEU A 170 -1.18 -4.76 -11.63
N THR A 171 -2.18 -4.37 -10.84
CA THR A 171 -3.57 -4.24 -11.29
C THR A 171 -4.09 -2.85 -10.98
N HIS A 172 -4.98 -2.36 -11.84
CA HIS A 172 -5.71 -1.11 -11.65
C HIS A 172 -6.55 -1.05 -10.35
N TYR A 173 -6.72 -2.17 -9.66
CA TYR A 173 -7.47 -2.27 -8.40
C TYR A 173 -6.62 -2.74 -7.20
N GLY A 174 -5.33 -3.02 -7.37
CA GLY A 174 -4.52 -3.67 -6.32
C GLY A 174 -4.20 -2.78 -5.12
N THR A 175 -4.33 -1.46 -5.28
CA THR A 175 -4.14 -0.47 -4.22
C THR A 175 -5.35 0.44 -4.08
N THR A 176 -5.41 1.19 -2.98
CA THR A 176 -6.43 2.24 -2.80
C THR A 176 -6.31 3.37 -3.82
N THR A 177 -5.09 3.66 -4.28
CA THR A 177 -4.81 4.77 -5.22
C THR A 177 -5.01 4.39 -6.68
N SER A 178 -4.87 3.11 -7.04
CA SER A 178 -4.93 2.68 -8.44
C SER A 178 -6.30 2.91 -9.10
N PRO A 179 -7.44 2.57 -8.46
CA PRO A 179 -8.76 2.86 -9.03
C PRO A 179 -9.01 4.35 -9.23
N ILE A 180 -8.55 5.18 -8.29
CA ILE A 180 -8.71 6.64 -8.35
C ILE A 180 -8.05 7.18 -9.62
N ILE A 181 -6.84 6.72 -9.93
CA ILE A 181 -6.11 7.14 -11.14
C ILE A 181 -6.72 6.51 -12.40
N PHE A 182 -7.15 5.25 -12.34
CA PHE A 182 -7.67 4.54 -13.49
C PHE A 182 -9.01 5.08 -13.99
N VAL A 183 -9.89 5.53 -13.08
CA VAL A 183 -11.21 6.10 -13.41
C VAL A 183 -11.12 7.39 -14.22
N GLU A 184 -10.00 8.13 -14.15
CA GLU A 184 -9.76 9.33 -14.97
C GLU A 184 -9.72 9.04 -16.48
N GLY A 185 -9.54 7.77 -16.89
CA GLY A 185 -9.63 7.35 -18.30
C GLY A 185 -8.41 7.70 -19.16
N TYR A 186 -7.32 8.21 -18.59
CA TYR A 186 -6.08 8.52 -19.30
C TYR A 186 -5.31 7.28 -19.80
N VAL A 187 -5.53 6.11 -19.18
CA VAL A 187 -4.80 4.87 -19.48
C VAL A 187 -5.77 3.73 -19.73
N SER A 188 -5.57 2.97 -20.81
CA SER A 188 -6.39 1.81 -21.12
C SER A 188 -6.11 0.64 -20.17
N LEU A 189 -7.09 -0.24 -19.95
CA LEU A 189 -6.91 -1.47 -19.18
C LEU A 189 -5.74 -2.31 -19.71
N HIS A 190 -5.66 -2.44 -21.03
CA HIS A 190 -4.60 -3.19 -21.71
C HIS A 190 -3.20 -2.61 -21.39
N ASP A 191 -3.04 -1.29 -21.49
CA ASP A 191 -1.75 -0.65 -21.25
C ASP A 191 -1.35 -0.73 -19.78
N TRP A 192 -2.31 -0.55 -18.86
CA TRP A 192 -2.06 -0.69 -17.43
C TRP A 192 -1.49 -2.07 -17.09
N TRP A 193 -2.14 -3.13 -17.54
CA TRP A 193 -1.75 -4.51 -17.23
C TRP A 193 -0.45 -4.90 -17.94
N ARG A 194 -0.26 -4.47 -19.19
CA ARG A 194 0.97 -4.73 -19.94
C ARG A 194 2.17 -4.07 -19.26
N VAL A 195 2.05 -2.79 -18.90
CA VAL A 195 3.13 -2.05 -18.21
C VAL A 195 3.33 -2.61 -16.81
N GLY A 196 2.27 -2.91 -16.07
CA GLY A 196 2.33 -3.52 -14.74
C GLY A 196 3.07 -4.85 -14.73
N PHE A 197 2.84 -5.71 -15.73
CA PHE A 197 3.57 -6.96 -15.89
C PHE A 197 5.07 -6.76 -16.22
N TYR A 198 5.41 -5.81 -17.10
CA TYR A 198 6.83 -5.52 -17.35
C TYR A 198 7.53 -4.93 -16.13
N ALA A 199 6.84 -4.05 -15.40
CA ALA A 199 7.32 -3.48 -14.15
C ALA A 199 7.50 -4.56 -13.06
N SER A 200 6.60 -5.55 -12.97
CA SER A 200 6.76 -6.64 -12.00
C SER A 200 7.99 -7.51 -12.28
N VAL A 201 8.21 -7.86 -13.56
CA VAL A 201 9.40 -8.62 -13.96
C VAL A 201 10.67 -7.83 -13.62
N GLY A 202 10.70 -6.52 -13.92
CA GLY A 202 11.81 -5.65 -13.56
C GLY A 202 12.04 -5.56 -12.05
N ASN A 203 10.97 -5.37 -11.27
CA ASN A 203 11.03 -5.33 -9.81
C ASN A 203 11.60 -6.64 -9.24
N LEU A 204 11.09 -7.80 -9.65
CA LEU A 204 11.57 -9.09 -9.16
C LEU A 204 13.01 -9.37 -9.61
N ALA A 205 13.37 -9.03 -10.86
CA ALA A 205 14.72 -9.22 -11.38
C ALA A 205 15.76 -8.35 -10.66
N ILE A 206 15.37 -7.19 -10.12
CA ILE A 206 16.24 -6.35 -9.31
C ILE A 206 16.27 -6.86 -7.87
N TRP A 207 15.10 -6.97 -7.24
CA TRP A 207 15.01 -7.16 -5.80
C TRP A 207 15.39 -8.56 -5.32
N LEU A 208 15.13 -9.61 -6.10
CA LEU A 208 15.50 -10.96 -5.70
C LEU A 208 17.03 -11.17 -5.65
N PRO A 209 17.80 -10.90 -6.72
CA PRO A 209 19.25 -11.08 -6.66
C PRO A 209 19.96 -9.98 -5.86
N VAL A 210 19.62 -8.71 -6.08
CA VAL A 210 20.31 -7.59 -5.38
C VAL A 210 19.95 -7.59 -3.91
N GLY A 211 18.69 -7.83 -3.56
CA GLY A 211 18.25 -7.91 -2.16
C GLY A 211 18.94 -9.06 -1.43
N MET A 212 19.00 -10.26 -2.02
CA MET A 212 19.67 -11.40 -1.40
C MET A 212 21.16 -11.17 -1.19
N LEU A 213 21.85 -10.56 -2.17
CA LEU A 213 23.24 -10.19 -2.03
C LEU A 213 23.43 -9.13 -0.93
N TRP A 214 22.56 -8.13 -0.89
CA TRP A 214 22.61 -7.06 0.10
C TRP A 214 22.40 -7.58 1.52
N TRP A 215 21.45 -8.49 1.74
CA TRP A 215 21.25 -9.13 3.04
C TRP A 215 22.46 -9.91 3.52
N LYS A 216 23.19 -10.55 2.58
CA LYS A 216 24.43 -11.24 2.88
C LYS A 216 25.55 -10.25 3.27
N VAL A 217 25.64 -9.12 2.58
CA VAL A 217 26.60 -8.04 2.93
C VAL A 217 26.33 -7.47 4.32
N LEU A 218 25.06 -7.34 4.71
CA LEU A 218 24.66 -6.91 6.04
C LEU A 218 24.81 -8.01 7.12
N GLY A 219 25.22 -9.22 6.76
CA GLY A 219 25.39 -10.34 7.69
C GLY A 219 24.07 -10.88 8.25
N LEU A 220 22.95 -10.69 7.53
CA LEU A 220 21.64 -11.21 7.95
C LEU A 220 21.46 -12.70 7.60
N TRP A 221 22.33 -13.26 6.75
CA TRP A 221 22.41 -14.68 6.43
C TRP A 221 23.76 -15.08 5.81
#